data_AF-A0A326U4G9-F1
#
_entry.id   AF-A0A326U4G9-F1
#
_cell.length_a   1.000
_cell.length_b   1.000
_cell.length_c   1.000
_cell.angle_alpha   90.00
_cell.angle_beta   90.00
_cell.angle_gamma   90.00
#
_symmetry.space_group_name_H-M   'P 1'
#
loop_
_entity.id
_entity.type
_entity.pdbx_description
1 polymer ?
#
loop_
_entity_poly.entity_id
_entity_poly.type
_entity_poly.pdbx_seq_one_letter_code
_entity_poly.pdbx_strand_id
1 'polypeptide(L)' 'MKQKRYPSWIVERTRYWQPTGRQRVHALLRSNPKLTLEDVRTLLGPRARGSVRTWYHTFFGTPAQ' A
#
# COMPACT_ATOMS: atom_id res chain seq x y z
N MET A 1 -8.79 15.62 -31.39
CA MET A 1 -8.64 15.23 -29.97
C MET A 1 -7.23 15.61 -29.52
N LYS A 2 -7.07 16.59 -28.62
CA LYS A 2 -5.73 17.02 -28.16
C LYS A 2 -5.18 15.98 -27.17
N GLN A 3 -4.25 15.14 -27.60
CA GLN A 3 -3.45 14.29 -26.71
C GLN A 3 -2.68 15.22 -25.77
N LYS A 4 -3.06 15.26 -24.49
CA LYS A 4 -2.28 15.92 -23.45
C LYS A 4 -0.94 15.19 -23.35
N ARG A 5 0.09 15.69 -24.03
CA ARG A 5 1.48 15.29 -23.80
C ARG A 5 1.85 15.79 -22.41
N TYR A 6 1.78 14.90 -21.43
CA TYR A 6 2.31 15.16 -20.11
C TYR A 6 3.83 15.38 -20.24
N PRO A 7 4.38 16.47 -19.70
CA PRO A 7 5.81 16.71 -19.77
C PRO A 7 6.58 15.59 -19.07
N SER A 8 7.72 15.21 -19.64
CA SER A 8 8.47 14.00 -19.29
C SER A 8 8.81 13.89 -17.79
N TRP A 9 9.02 15.02 -17.11
CA TRP A 9 9.28 15.08 -15.67
C TRP A 9 8.10 14.58 -14.81
N ILE A 10 6.85 14.73 -15.27
CA ILE A 10 5.67 14.18 -14.57
C ILE A 10 5.66 12.66 -14.69
N VAL A 11 5.95 12.15 -15.89
CA VAL A 11 5.99 10.71 -16.19
C VAL A 11 7.12 10.03 -15.41
N GLU A 12 8.27 10.69 -15.30
CA GLU A 12 9.42 10.22 -14.55
C GLU A 12 9.10 10.15 -13.05
N ARG A 13 8.46 11.19 -12.51
CA ARG A 13 8.00 11.20 -11.11
C ARG A 13 6.93 10.14 -10.82
N THR A 14 6.16 9.71 -11.81
CA THR A 14 5.20 8.59 -11.66
C THR A 14 5.89 7.23 -11.76
N ARG A 15 6.91 7.07 -12.61
CA ARG A 15 7.69 5.82 -12.74
C ARG A 15 8.47 5.47 -11.48
N TYR A 16 8.96 6.47 -10.76
CA TYR A 16 9.68 6.28 -9.49
C TYR A 16 8.79 6.43 -8.26
N TRP A 17 7.48 6.59 -8.44
CA TRP A 17 6.55 6.64 -7.31
C TRP A 17 6.45 5.26 -6.69
N GLN A 18 7.27 5.00 -5.68
CA GLN A 18 7.10 3.80 -4.88
C GLN A 18 5.78 3.92 -4.11
N PRO A 19 4.85 2.96 -4.27
CA PRO A 19 3.62 3.00 -3.50
C PRO A 19 3.97 3.01 -2.02
N THR A 20 3.34 3.92 -1.28
CA THR A 20 3.55 4.02 0.16
C THR A 20 3.21 2.69 0.82
N GLY A 21 3.81 2.39 1.99
CA GLY A 21 3.49 1.15 2.72
C GLY A 21 1.98 0.92 2.86
N ARG A 22 1.22 2.00 3.07
CA ARG A 22 -0.25 2.00 3.16
C ARG A 22 -0.94 1.59 1.84
N GLN A 23 -0.47 2.10 0.69
CA GLN A 23 -0.99 1.71 -0.62
C GLN A 23 -0.71 0.23 -0.93
N ARG A 24 0.46 -0.27 -0.50
CA ARG A 24 0.81 -1.68 -0.65
C ARG A 24 -0.08 -2.57 0.21
N VAL A 25 -0.41 -2.19 1.45
CA VAL A 25 -1.41 -2.89 2.29
C VAL A 25 -2.77 -2.95 1.58
N HIS A 26 -3.26 -1.81 1.06
CA HIS A 26 -4.52 -1.78 0.31
C HIS A 26 -4.51 -2.71 -0.90
N ALA A 27 -3.41 -2.74 -1.67
CA ALA A 27 -3.28 -3.61 -2.83
C ALA A 27 -3.28 -5.10 -2.42
N LEU A 28 -2.61 -5.46 -1.33
CA LEU A 28 -2.59 -6.81 -0.79
C LEU A 28 -3.99 -7.26 -0.35
N LEU A 29 -4.69 -6.44 0.45
CA LEU A 29 -6.04 -6.75 0.92
C LEU A 29 -7.07 -6.76 -0.21
N ARG A 30 -6.88 -5.94 -1.25
CA ARG A 30 -7.72 -5.97 -2.45
C ARG A 30 -7.53 -7.26 -3.26
N SER A 31 -6.30 -7.76 -3.33
CA SER A 31 -5.98 -9.01 -4.02
C SER A 31 -6.47 -10.23 -3.22
N ASN A 32 -6.29 -10.19 -1.90
CA ASN A 32 -6.76 -11.23 -1.00
C ASN A 32 -7.29 -10.63 0.31
N PRO A 33 -8.63 -10.50 0.45
CA PRO A 33 -9.24 -9.88 1.63
C PRO A 33 -9.17 -10.75 2.89
N LYS A 34 -8.73 -12.01 2.77
CA LYS A 34 -8.56 -12.94 3.91
C LYS A 34 -7.16 -12.90 4.51
N LEU A 35 -6.25 -12.09 3.97
CA LEU A 35 -4.90 -11.95 4.54
C LEU A 35 -4.98 -11.46 5.98
N THR A 36 -4.20 -12.07 6.86
CA THR A 36 -4.07 -11.62 8.24
C THR A 36 -3.04 -10.49 8.34
N LEU A 37 -3.00 -9.84 9.49
CA LEU A 37 -1.96 -8.85 9.80
C LEU A 37 -0.55 -9.43 9.62
N GLU A 38 -0.32 -10.68 10.04
CA GLU A 38 0.99 -11.31 9.97
C GLU A 38 1.42 -11.60 8.54
N ASP A 39 0.48 -12.01 7.68
CA ASP A 39 0.74 -12.20 6.25
C ASP A 39 1.15 -10.88 5.60
N VAL A 40 0.41 -9.80 5.87
CA VAL A 40 0.71 -8.47 5.34
C VAL A 40 2.07 -7.97 5.84
N ARG A 41 2.42 -8.21 7.10
CA ARG A 41 3.74 -7.87 7.66
C ARG A 41 4.87 -8.65 7.00
N THR A 42 4.63 -9.90 6.65
CA THR A 42 5.61 -10.76 5.96
C THR A 42 5.81 -10.30 4.52
N LEU A 43 4.72 -10.02 3.81
CA LEU A 43 4.74 -9.62 2.40
C LEU A 43 5.32 -8.21 2.16
N LEU A 44 5.17 -7.30 3.12
CA LEU A 44 5.72 -5.93 3.01
C LEU A 44 7.18 -5.82 3.48
N GLY A 45 7.67 -6.83 4.19
CA GLY A 45 9.04 -6.88 4.70
C GLY A 45 9.30 -5.97 5.92
N PRO A 46 10.55 -5.98 6.43
CA PRO A 46 10.90 -5.40 7.73
C PRO A 46 10.70 -3.89 7.83
N ARG A 47 10.87 -3.15 6.71
CA ARG A 47 10.73 -1.68 6.69
C ARG A 47 9.31 -1.19 6.94
N ALA A 48 8.29 -2.00 6.62
CA ALA A 48 6.89 -1.64 6.81
C ALA A 48 6.28 -2.18 8.11
N ARG A 49 6.97 -3.10 8.80
CA ARG A 49 6.44 -3.77 10.02
C ARG A 49 5.99 -2.79 11.10
N GLY A 50 6.75 -1.73 11.34
CA GLY A 50 6.42 -0.71 12.34
C GLY A 50 5.15 0.05 11.98
N SER A 51 5.05 0.51 10.74
CA SER A 51 3.90 1.30 10.26
C SER A 51 2.63 0.46 10.13
N VAL A 52 2.74 -0.82 9.75
CA VAL A 52 1.60 -1.74 9.63
C VAL A 52 0.92 -1.94 10.99
N ARG A 53 1.67 -1.96 12.10
CA ARG A 53 1.09 -2.02 13.46
C ARG A 53 0.27 -0.76 13.76
N THR A 54 0.74 0.42 13.39
CA THR A 54 0.01 1.68 13.54
C THR A 54 -1.27 1.70 12.71
N TRP A 55 -1.25 1.13 11.50
CA TRP A 55 -2.40 1.12 10.60
C TRP A 55 -3.35 -0.05 10.82
N TYR A 56 -3.06 -0.96 11.75
CA TYR A 56 -3.84 -2.17 11.99
C TYR A 56 -5.34 -1.87 12.15
N HIS A 57 -5.67 -0.90 13.00
CA HIS A 57 -7.05 -0.48 13.24
C HIS A 57 -7.76 0.06 12.00
N THR A 58 -7.02 0.65 11.05
CA THR A 58 -7.57 1.18 9.80
C THR A 58 -7.92 0.08 8.80
N PHE A 59 -7.22 -1.05 8.84
CA PHE A 59 -7.31 -2.10 7.81
C PHE A 59 -8.02 -3.36 8.27
N PHE A 60 -7.85 -3.75 9.52
CA PHE A 60 -8.32 -5.02 10.08
C PHE A 60 -9.39 -4.82 11.16
N GLY A 61 -9.70 -3.58 11.49
CA GLY A 61 -10.60 -3.23 12.60
C GLY A 61 -9.96 -3.47 13.97
N THR A 62 -10.63 -3.01 15.01
CA THR A 62 -10.36 -3.44 16.38
C THR A 62 -10.82 -4.89 16.51
N PRO A 63 -10.02 -5.82 17.07
CA PRO A 63 -10.57 -7.10 17.48
C PRO A 63 -11.71 -6.79 18.45
N ALA A 64 -12.90 -7.32 18.15
CA ALA A 64 -14.01 -7.29 19.10
C ALA A 64 -13.49 -7.92 20.40
N GLN A 65 -13.49 -7.11 21.45
CA GLN A 65 -12.99 -7.48 22.77
C GLN A 65 -14.00 -8.41 23.45
#